data_AF-A0A0W8G9L6-F1
#
_entry.id   AF-A0A0W8G9L6-F1
#
_cell.length_a   1.000
_cell.length_b   1.000
_cell.length_c   1.000
_cell.angle_alpha   90.00
_cell.angle_beta   90.00
_cell.angle_gamma   90.00
#
_symmetry.space_group_name_H-M   'P 1'
#
loop_
_entity.id
_entity.type
_entity.pdbx_description
1 polymer ?
#
loop_
_entity_poly.entity_id
_entity_poly.type
_entity_poly.pdbx_seq_one_letter_code
_entity_poly.pdbx_strand_id
1 'polypeptide(L)'
;MEGAAVLFEQAGQTARDEPSRRRALYGLACARLLLAQDEKELAKARNLWETWRAGSPPGGDGEDPKFMAGVLSQYRPAFLLKDMKAACDKECDKRLLEKEEEVRRIIQRQVQALEEIHREIQEKKKGLSNY
;
A
#
# COMPACT_ATOMS: atom_id res chain seq x y z
N MET A 1 -19.51 -11.30 -8.11
CA MET A 1 -18.70 -10.65 -9.16
C MET A 1 -17.92 -11.65 -10.03
N GLU A 2 -17.58 -12.86 -9.56
CA GLU A 2 -16.92 -13.90 -10.37
C GLU A 2 -17.67 -14.27 -11.66
N GLY A 3 -19.01 -14.24 -11.63
CA GLY A 3 -19.84 -14.49 -12.81
C GLY A 3 -19.58 -13.51 -13.97
N ALA A 4 -19.15 -12.27 -13.70
CA ALA A 4 -18.91 -11.28 -14.75
C ALA A 4 -17.71 -11.66 -15.64
N ALA A 5 -16.63 -12.15 -15.05
CA ALA A 5 -15.45 -12.59 -15.82
C ALA A 5 -15.81 -13.78 -16.74
N VAL A 6 -16.56 -14.75 -16.21
CA VAL A 6 -17.02 -15.92 -16.99
C VAL A 6 -17.95 -15.51 -18.14
N LEU A 7 -18.88 -14.57 -17.89
CA LEU A 7 -19.80 -14.08 -18.93
C LEU A 7 -19.05 -13.36 -20.06
N PHE A 8 -18.05 -12.53 -19.74
CA PHE A 8 -17.25 -11.86 -20.77
C PHE A 8 -16.33 -12.82 -21.53
N GLU A 9 -15.80 -13.84 -20.86
CA GLU A 9 -15.02 -14.89 -21.52
C GLU A 9 -15.89 -15.68 -22.53
N GLN A 10 -17.09 -16.08 -22.12
CA GLN A 10 -18.08 -16.73 -23.00
C GLN A 10 -18.51 -15.81 -24.15
N ALA A 11 -18.73 -14.52 -23.88
CA ALA A 11 -19.07 -13.54 -24.91
C ALA A 11 -17.94 -13.39 -25.95
N GLY A 12 -16.68 -13.43 -25.52
CA GLY A 12 -15.53 -13.39 -26.42
C GLY A 12 -15.41 -14.64 -27.29
N GLN A 13 -15.73 -15.82 -26.76
CA GLN A 13 -15.70 -17.08 -27.50
C GLN A 13 -16.85 -17.22 -28.50
N THR A 14 -18.03 -16.67 -28.17
CA THR A 14 -19.25 -16.78 -28.98
C THR A 14 -19.39 -15.66 -30.01
N ALA A 15 -18.65 -14.57 -29.86
CA ALA A 15 -18.70 -13.42 -30.76
C ALA A 15 -18.18 -13.74 -32.17
N ARG A 16 -19.00 -13.43 -33.18
CA ARG A 16 -18.71 -13.67 -34.59
C ARG A 16 -17.88 -12.55 -35.21
N ASP A 17 -18.10 -11.32 -34.77
CA ASP A 17 -17.44 -10.11 -35.24
C ASP A 17 -16.30 -9.65 -34.30
N GLU A 18 -15.30 -9.01 -34.90
CA GLU A 18 -14.12 -8.51 -34.20
C GLU A 18 -14.41 -7.40 -33.17
N PRO A 19 -15.31 -6.44 -33.43
CA PRO A 19 -15.69 -5.44 -32.43
C PRO A 19 -16.29 -6.04 -31.15
N SER A 20 -17.17 -7.04 -31.28
CA SER A 20 -17.77 -7.71 -30.13
C SER A 20 -16.76 -8.52 -29.32
N ARG A 21 -15.83 -9.23 -29.98
CA ARG A 21 -14.72 -9.91 -29.31
C ARG A 21 -13.85 -8.94 -28.50
N ARG A 22 -13.55 -7.78 -29.08
CA ARG A 22 -12.75 -6.73 -28.44
C ARG A 22 -13.43 -6.17 -27.19
N ARG A 23 -14.73 -5.88 -27.26
CA ARG A 23 -15.53 -5.41 -26.12
C ARG A 23 -15.61 -6.45 -25.01
N ALA A 24 -15.77 -7.71 -25.38
CA ALA A 24 -15.75 -8.81 -24.43
C ALA A 24 -14.38 -8.92 -23.73
N LEU A 25 -13.27 -8.77 -24.46
CA LEU A 25 -11.92 -8.77 -23.91
C LEU A 25 -11.69 -7.59 -22.94
N TYR A 26 -12.20 -6.40 -23.27
CA TYR A 26 -12.19 -5.25 -22.35
C TYR A 26 -12.94 -5.55 -21.05
N GLY A 27 -14.17 -6.04 -21.15
CA GLY A 27 -14.99 -6.40 -19.99
C GLY A 27 -14.32 -7.48 -19.13
N LEU A 28 -13.69 -8.47 -19.76
CA LEU A 28 -12.91 -9.50 -19.09
C LEU A 28 -11.70 -8.93 -18.35
N ALA A 29 -10.92 -8.05 -18.99
CA ALA A 29 -9.77 -7.39 -18.37
C ALA A 29 -10.21 -6.57 -17.14
N CYS A 30 -11.28 -5.78 -17.26
CA CYS A 30 -11.85 -5.02 -16.15
C CYS A 30 -12.32 -5.91 -14.99
N ALA A 31 -13.06 -7.00 -15.30
CA ALA A 31 -13.53 -7.93 -14.28
C ALA A 31 -12.36 -8.61 -13.56
N ARG A 32 -11.32 -9.03 -14.28
CA ARG A 32 -10.12 -9.66 -13.69
C ARG A 32 -9.29 -8.67 -12.87
N LEU A 33 -9.20 -7.40 -13.27
CA LEU A 33 -8.52 -6.34 -12.50
C LEU A 33 -9.23 -6.04 -11.17
N LEU A 34 -10.56 -6.10 -11.14
CA LEU A 34 -11.37 -5.91 -9.93
C LEU A 34 -11.32 -7.13 -9.00
N LEU A 35 -11.24 -8.34 -9.56
CA LEU A 35 -11.29 -9.59 -8.80
C LEU A 35 -9.92 -10.10 -8.32
N ALA A 36 -8.81 -9.55 -8.83
CA ALA A 36 -7.47 -9.98 -8.46
C ALA A 36 -7.25 -9.90 -6.94
N GLN A 37 -6.83 -11.02 -6.35
CA GLN A 37 -6.54 -11.11 -4.91
C GLN A 37 -5.04 -11.19 -4.61
N ASP A 38 -4.23 -11.50 -5.63
CA ASP A 38 -2.79 -11.57 -5.53
C ASP A 38 -2.09 -10.91 -6.71
N GLU A 39 -0.76 -10.79 -6.61
CA GLU A 39 0.07 -10.16 -7.64
C GLU A 39 0.08 -10.96 -8.96
N LYS A 40 -0.08 -12.28 -8.91
CA LYS A 40 -0.10 -13.15 -10.11
C LYS A 40 -1.39 -12.94 -10.90
N GLU A 41 -2.53 -12.88 -10.23
CA GLU A 41 -3.82 -12.58 -10.82
C GLU A 41 -3.87 -11.16 -11.39
N LEU A 42 -3.30 -10.20 -10.65
CA LEU A 42 -3.17 -8.82 -11.13
C LEU A 42 -2.30 -8.74 -12.39
N ALA A 43 -1.18 -9.48 -12.45
CA ALA A 43 -0.33 -9.55 -13.63
C ALA A 43 -1.07 -10.15 -14.84
N LYS A 44 -1.82 -11.23 -14.64
CA LYS A 44 -2.67 -11.83 -15.70
C LYS A 44 -3.72 -10.82 -16.20
N ALA A 45 -4.38 -10.11 -15.29
CA ALA A 45 -5.37 -9.12 -15.64
C ALA A 45 -4.78 -7.94 -16.43
N ARG A 46 -3.57 -7.48 -16.06
CA ARG A 46 -2.81 -6.46 -16.81
C ARG A 46 -2.42 -6.93 -18.20
N ASN A 47 -2.00 -8.19 -18.35
CA ASN A 47 -1.68 -8.74 -19.68
C ASN A 47 -2.91 -8.78 -20.60
N LEU A 48 -4.09 -9.13 -20.07
CA LEU A 48 -5.34 -9.07 -20.82
C LEU A 48 -5.67 -7.64 -21.26
N TRP A 49 -5.45 -6.67 -20.37
CA TRP A 49 -5.61 -5.25 -20.69
C TRP A 49 -4.67 -4.80 -21.82
N GLU A 50 -3.39 -5.14 -21.75
CA GLU A 50 -2.41 -4.78 -22.79
C GLU A 50 -2.72 -5.47 -24.13
N THR A 51 -3.22 -6.70 -24.09
CA THR A 51 -3.67 -7.42 -25.29
C THR A 51 -4.84 -6.69 -25.96
N TRP A 52 -5.84 -6.27 -25.18
CA TRP A 52 -6.95 -5.45 -25.70
C TRP A 52 -6.45 -4.12 -26.27
N ARG A 53 -5.57 -3.44 -25.53
CA ARG A 53 -4.99 -2.16 -25.92
C ARG A 53 -4.23 -2.22 -27.24
N ALA A 54 -3.42 -3.25 -27.44
CA ALA A 54 -2.68 -3.46 -28.68
C ALA A 54 -3.59 -3.75 -29.87
N GLY A 55 -4.75 -4.38 -29.61
CA GLY A 55 -5.74 -4.71 -30.64
C GLY A 55 -6.60 -3.53 -31.08
N SER A 56 -6.73 -2.46 -30.30
CA SER A 56 -7.65 -1.35 -30.60
C SER A 56 -7.19 -0.44 -31.74
N PRO A 57 -8.09 -0.05 -32.67
CA PRO A 57 -7.72 0.77 -33.81
C PRO A 57 -7.46 2.22 -33.37
N PRO A 58 -6.46 2.91 -33.93
CA PRO A 58 -6.26 4.33 -33.64
C PRO A 58 -7.44 5.15 -34.20
N GLY A 59 -8.05 5.97 -33.34
CA GLY A 59 -9.06 6.96 -33.76
C GLY A 59 -10.48 6.42 -34.03
N GLY A 60 -10.84 5.25 -33.50
CA GLY A 60 -12.19 4.68 -33.65
C GLY A 60 -13.27 5.34 -32.76
N ASP A 61 -14.52 5.22 -33.18
CA ASP A 61 -15.72 5.92 -32.65
C ASP A 61 -16.16 5.54 -31.20
N GLY A 62 -15.30 5.00 -30.33
CA GLY A 62 -15.78 4.81 -28.94
C GLY A 62 -14.88 4.17 -27.89
N GLU A 63 -13.71 3.63 -28.23
CA GLU A 63 -12.89 2.90 -27.25
C GLU A 63 -11.41 3.19 -27.48
N ASP A 64 -10.91 4.34 -27.02
CA ASP A 64 -9.46 4.61 -26.97
C ASP A 64 -8.87 4.03 -25.67
N PRO A 65 -8.07 2.95 -25.73
CA PRO A 65 -7.40 2.39 -24.55
C PRO A 65 -6.50 3.38 -23.81
N LYS A 66 -6.06 4.44 -24.49
CA LYS A 66 -5.21 5.48 -23.88
C LYS A 66 -5.96 6.23 -22.78
N PHE A 67 -7.29 6.29 -22.81
CA PHE A 67 -8.07 6.97 -21.79
C PHE A 67 -7.84 6.39 -20.39
N MET A 68 -7.85 5.06 -20.27
CA MET A 68 -7.69 4.38 -18.98
C MET A 68 -6.25 3.97 -18.67
N ALA A 69 -5.34 4.05 -19.64
CA ALA A 69 -3.95 3.65 -19.45
C ALA A 69 -3.23 4.40 -18.33
N GLY A 70 -3.49 5.71 -18.20
CA GLY A 70 -2.94 6.50 -17.10
C GLY A 70 -3.42 5.98 -15.74
N VAL A 71 -4.73 5.78 -15.60
CA VAL A 71 -5.34 5.28 -14.36
C VAL A 71 -4.83 3.89 -14.00
N LEU A 72 -4.69 2.99 -14.97
CA LEU A 72 -4.29 1.60 -14.72
C LEU A 72 -2.80 1.44 -14.40
N SER A 73 -1.94 2.31 -14.92
CA SER A 73 -0.52 2.32 -14.52
C SER A 73 -0.35 2.66 -13.03
N GLN A 74 -1.23 3.52 -12.51
CA GLN A 74 -1.25 3.94 -11.11
C GLN A 74 -2.15 3.07 -10.23
N TYR A 75 -3.00 2.23 -10.82
CA TYR A 75 -3.91 1.38 -10.08
C TYR A 75 -3.15 0.43 -9.14
N ARG A 76 -3.52 0.50 -7.86
CA ARG A 76 -3.02 -0.34 -6.77
C ARG A 76 -4.22 -0.93 -6.04
N PRO A 77 -4.51 -2.23 -6.21
CA PRO A 77 -5.61 -2.87 -5.50
C PRO A 77 -5.37 -2.90 -3.98
N ALA A 78 -6.47 -2.98 -3.22
CA ALA A 78 -6.44 -2.85 -1.76
C ALA A 78 -5.55 -3.88 -1.07
N PHE A 79 -5.37 -5.08 -1.63
CA PHE A 79 -4.49 -6.10 -1.04
C PHE A 79 -3.02 -5.66 -1.03
N LEU A 80 -2.53 -5.02 -2.11
CA LEU A 80 -1.16 -4.46 -2.12
C LEU A 80 -1.01 -3.31 -1.12
N LEU A 81 -2.05 -2.49 -0.96
CA LEU A 81 -2.02 -1.39 0.00
C LEU A 81 -2.00 -1.89 1.45
N LYS A 82 -2.66 -3.02 1.76
CA LYS A 82 -2.61 -3.64 3.09
C LYS A 82 -1.21 -4.10 3.44
N ASP A 83 -0.51 -4.73 2.51
CA ASP A 83 0.86 -5.22 2.74
C ASP A 83 1.83 -4.05 2.92
N MET A 84 1.72 -3.00 2.09
CA MET A 84 2.51 -1.78 2.25
C MET A 84 2.23 -1.06 3.56
N LYS A 85 0.95 -0.98 3.97
CA LYS A 85 0.57 -0.41 5.26
C LYS A 85 1.15 -1.20 6.42
N ALA A 86 1.02 -2.52 6.41
CA ALA A 86 1.56 -3.38 7.47
C ALA A 86 3.09 -3.25 7.59
N ALA A 87 3.81 -3.09 6.48
CA ALA A 87 5.25 -2.81 6.49
C ALA A 87 5.57 -1.42 7.07
N CYS A 88 4.80 -0.40 6.70
CA CYS A 88 4.95 0.96 7.23
C CYS A 88 4.66 1.02 8.74
N ASP A 89 3.59 0.36 9.19
CA ASP A 89 3.19 0.29 10.59
C ASP A 89 4.31 -0.36 11.45
N LYS A 90 4.91 -1.46 10.97
CA LYS A 90 6.06 -2.10 11.66
C LYS A 90 7.27 -1.18 11.79
N GLU A 91 7.59 -0.41 10.76
CA GLU A 91 8.72 0.53 10.81
C GLU A 91 8.42 1.71 11.74
N CYS A 92 7.18 2.20 11.75
CA CYS A 92 6.72 3.22 12.69
C CYS A 92 6.82 2.73 14.15
N ASP A 93 6.35 1.51 14.44
CA ASP A 93 6.40 0.91 15.78
C ASP A 93 7.86 0.77 16.26
N LYS A 94 8.76 0.33 15.37
CA LYS A 94 10.18 0.23 15.69
C LYS A 94 10.79 1.58 16.05
N ARG A 95 10.52 2.61 15.25
CA ARG A 95 11.02 3.97 15.51
C ARG A 95 10.43 4.56 16.79
N LEU A 96 9.18 4.23 17.11
CA LEU A 96 8.53 4.65 18.34
C LEU A 96 9.23 4.04 19.56
N LEU A 97 9.49 2.72 19.53
CA LEU A 97 10.23 2.02 20.60
C LEU A 97 11.63 2.59 20.82
N GLU A 98 12.38 2.84 19.75
CA GLU A 98 13.72 3.45 19.84
C GLU A 98 13.67 4.83 20.52
N LYS A 99 12.65 5.64 20.19
CA LYS A 99 12.46 6.96 20.79
C LYS A 99 12.01 6.88 22.25
N GLU A 100 11.14 5.94 22.59
CA GLU A 100 10.73 5.69 23.97
C GLU A 100 11.91 5.28 24.85
N GLU A 101 12.80 4.42 24.35
CA GLU A 101 14.02 4.03 25.07
C GLU A 101 15.01 5.19 25.24
N GLU A 102 15.15 6.03 24.23
CA GLU A 102 15.99 7.23 24.30
C GLU A 102 15.46 8.19 25.38
N VAL A 103 14.16 8.48 25.38
CA VAL A 103 13.51 9.32 26.40
C VAL A 103 13.68 8.71 27.79
N ARG A 104 13.48 7.40 27.94
CA ARG A 104 13.64 6.70 29.22
C ARG A 104 15.07 6.84 29.75
N ARG A 105 16.08 6.68 28.89
CA ARG A 105 17.49 6.87 29.26
C ARG A 105 17.80 8.31 29.70
N ILE A 106 17.24 9.29 29.01
CA ILE A 106 17.41 10.71 29.38
C ILE A 106 16.82 10.98 30.76
N ILE A 107 15.59 10.53 31.00
CA ILE A 107 14.92 10.73 32.30
C ILE A 107 15.70 10.05 33.43
N GLN A 108 16.17 8.81 33.22
CA GLN A 108 16.98 8.12 34.23
C GLN A 108 18.25 8.89 34.60
N ARG A 109 18.96 9.45 33.61
CA ARG A 109 20.15 10.29 33.87
C ARG A 109 19.80 11.57 34.62
N GLN A 110 18.69 12.22 34.26
CA GLN A 110 18.24 13.44 34.94
C GLN A 110 17.87 13.17 36.40
N VAL A 111 17.20 12.04 36.69
CA VAL A 111 16.87 11.64 38.06
C VAL A 111 18.15 11.39 38.87
N GLN A 112 19.11 10.65 38.32
CA GLN A 112 20.40 10.41 38.98
C GLN A 112 21.13 11.73 39.29
N ALA A 113 21.22 12.64 38.33
CA ALA A 113 21.84 13.95 38.55
C ALA A 113 21.14 14.76 39.65
N LEU A 114 19.80 14.71 39.70
CA LEU A 114 19.03 15.38 40.76
C LEU A 114 19.28 14.75 42.13
N GLU A 115 19.39 13.43 42.22
CA GLU A 115 19.72 12.71 43.46
C GLU A 115 21.12 13.06 43.96
N GLU A 116 22.11 13.17 43.06
CA GLU A 116 23.47 13.59 43.40
C GLU A 116 23.51 15.02 43.94
N ILE A 117 22.86 15.96 43.24
CA ILE A 117 22.75 17.35 43.69
C ILE A 117 22.07 17.43 45.07
N HIS A 118 20.99 16.66 45.27
CA HIS A 118 20.30 16.63 46.56
C HIS A 118 21.21 16.13 47.68
N ARG A 119 21.97 15.05 47.44
CA ARG A 119 22.93 14.50 48.41
C ARG A 119 24.00 15.52 48.79
N GLU A 120 24.60 16.20 47.81
CA GLU A 120 25.61 17.25 48.07
C GLU A 120 25.05 18.41 48.90
N ILE A 121 23.82 18.83 48.63
CA ILE A 121 23.14 19.87 49.41
C ILE A 121 22.94 19.42 50.87
N GLN A 122 22.51 18.17 51.09
CA GLN A 122 22.31 17.65 52.45
C GLN A 122 23.61 17.54 53.23
N GLU A 123 24.71 17.13 52.60
CA GLU A 123 26.03 17.06 53.23
C GLU A 123 26.53 18.46 53.64
N LYS A 124 26.43 19.44 52.73
CA LYS A 124 26.79 20.84 53.03
C LYS A 124 25.93 21.41 54.16
N LYS A 125 24.63 21.13 54.17
CA LYS A 125 23.72 21.60 55.23
C LYS A 125 24.08 21.01 56.59
N LYS A 126 24.44 19.72 56.67
CA LYS A 126 24.90 19.09 57.92
C LYS A 126 26.22 19.69 58.41
N GLY A 127 27.17 19.96 57.51
CA GLY A 127 28.44 20.61 57.87
C GLY A 127 28.25 22.01 58.48
N LEU A 128 27.28 22.77 57.99
CA LEU A 128 26.93 24.10 58.52
C LEU A 128 26.20 24.06 59.86
N SER A 129 25.52 22.96 60.19
CA SER A 129 24.76 22.83 61.45
C SER A 129 25.62 22.37 62.64
N ASN A 130 26.87 21.97 62.40
CA ASN A 130 27.81 21.49 63.43
C ASN A 130 28.81 22.59 63.88
N TYR A 131 28.57 23.85 63.50
CA TYR A 131 29.23 25.07 64.01
C TYR A 131 28.19 25.92 64.73
#